data_AF-A0A7K3NN44-F1
#
_entry.id   AF-A0A7K3NN44-F1
#
_cell.length_a   1.000
_cell.length_b   1.000
_cell.length_c   1.000
_cell.angle_alpha   90.00
_cell.angle_beta   90.00
_cell.angle_gamma   90.00
#
_symmetry.space_group_name_H-M   'P 1'
#
loop_
_entity.id
_entity.type
_entity.pdbx_description
1 polymer ?
#
loop_
_entity_poly.entity_id
_entity_poly.type
_entity_poly.pdbx_seq_one_letter_code
_entity_poly.pdbx_strand_id
1 'polypeptide(L)'
;MDKRRKKGFTLEQHQRFGDAIHAARTTLVKLTVEASKAYPFKEKVHRRIGRALDAIEELRSELDSLVFAENRDRGSTENAEIYYGPRKEDGSDEKTHLSSPQ
;
A
#
# COMPACT_ATOMS: atom_id res chain seq x y z
N MET A 1 -15.31 1.34 -36.81
CA MET A 1 -14.10 1.74 -36.06
C MET A 1 -14.03 0.91 -34.81
N ASP A 2 -13.18 -0.12 -34.77
CA ASP A 2 -12.88 -0.86 -33.54
C ASP A 2 -12.26 0.10 -32.52
N LYS A 3 -13.01 0.43 -31.47
CA LYS A 3 -12.46 1.11 -30.30
C LYS A 3 -11.54 0.12 -29.60
N ARG A 4 -10.25 0.10 -30.00
CA ARG A 4 -9.21 -0.67 -29.31
C ARG A 4 -9.30 -0.34 -27.82
N ARG A 5 -9.71 -1.31 -27.00
CA ARG A 5 -9.71 -1.18 -25.54
C ARG A 5 -8.28 -0.86 -25.12
N LYS A 6 -8.11 0.12 -24.21
CA LYS A 6 -6.79 0.38 -23.62
C LYS A 6 -6.33 -0.90 -22.95
N LYS A 7 -5.07 -1.27 -23.17
CA LYS A 7 -4.47 -2.40 -22.47
C LYS A 7 -4.37 -2.00 -20.99
N GLY A 8 -4.85 -2.87 -20.11
CA GLY A 8 -4.71 -2.72 -18.66
C GLY A 8 -3.26 -2.75 -18.20
N PHE A 9 -3.05 -2.74 -16.90
CA PHE A 9 -1.69 -2.83 -16.36
C PHE A 9 -1.14 -4.25 -16.51
N THR A 10 0.18 -4.36 -16.66
CA THR A 10 0.86 -5.64 -16.47
C THR A 10 0.87 -6.01 -15.00
N LEU A 11 1.06 -7.29 -14.66
CA LEU A 11 1.23 -7.70 -13.25
C LEU A 11 2.38 -6.97 -12.56
N GLU A 12 3.49 -6.78 -13.27
CA GLU A 12 4.63 -6.03 -12.73
C GLU A 12 4.24 -4.57 -12.42
N GLN A 13 3.43 -3.95 -13.27
CA GLN A 13 2.90 -2.61 -13.00
C GLN A 13 1.98 -2.64 -11.78
N HIS A 14 1.05 -3.60 -11.68
CA HIS A 14 0.20 -3.75 -10.51
C HIS A 14 1.01 -3.95 -9.22
N GLN A 15 2.08 -4.75 -9.25
CA GLN A 15 2.98 -4.93 -8.12
C GLN A 15 3.61 -3.61 -7.68
N ARG A 16 4.19 -2.84 -8.63
CA ARG A 16 4.76 -1.52 -8.34
C ARG A 16 3.73 -0.55 -7.74
N PHE A 17 2.49 -0.57 -8.26
CA PHE A 17 1.39 0.21 -7.69
C PHE A 17 1.01 -0.26 -6.29
N GLY A 18 0.97 -1.58 -6.06
CA GLY A 18 0.71 -2.16 -4.75
C GLY A 18 1.78 -1.76 -3.73
N ASP A 19 3.05 -1.71 -4.12
CA ASP A 19 4.16 -1.26 -3.27
C ASP A 19 4.04 0.23 -2.94
N ALA A 20 3.72 1.07 -3.94
CA ALA A 20 3.52 2.51 -3.76
C ALA A 20 2.33 2.81 -2.83
N ILE A 21 1.20 2.10 -3.01
CA ILE A 21 0.02 2.21 -2.14
C ILE A 21 0.35 1.82 -0.71
N HIS A 22 1.08 0.72 -0.52
CA HIS A 22 1.52 0.29 0.79
C HIS A 22 2.41 1.33 1.48
N ALA A 23 3.40 1.88 0.76
CA ALA A 23 4.29 2.92 1.27
C ALA A 23 3.52 4.20 1.66
N ALA A 24 2.56 4.62 0.83
CA ALA A 24 1.70 5.76 1.09
C ALA A 24 0.82 5.55 2.33
N ARG A 25 0.20 4.37 2.46
CA ARG A 25 -0.58 3.97 3.65
C ARG A 25 0.28 4.02 4.91
N THR A 26 1.46 3.41 4.90
CA THR A 26 2.41 3.42 6.03
C THR A 26 2.79 4.84 6.43
N THR A 27 3.01 5.73 5.45
CA THR A 27 3.27 7.16 5.71
C THR A 27 2.09 7.85 6.38
N LEU A 28 0.86 7.64 5.89
CA LEU A 28 -0.34 8.23 6.48
C LEU A 28 -0.62 7.72 7.90
N VAL A 29 -0.34 6.45 8.19
CA VAL A 29 -0.44 5.89 9.55
C VAL A 29 0.56 6.58 10.47
N LYS A 30 1.82 6.77 10.04
CA LYS A 30 2.81 7.52 10.82
C LYS A 30 2.37 8.97 11.07
N LEU A 31 1.85 9.65 10.05
CA LEU A 31 1.30 11.00 10.19
C LEU A 31 0.12 11.06 11.17
N THR A 32 -0.74 10.04 11.20
CA THR A 32 -1.83 9.93 12.17
C THR A 32 -1.29 9.91 13.60
N VAL A 33 -0.25 9.10 13.85
CA VAL A 33 0.39 9.00 15.17
C VAL A 33 1.01 10.33 15.59
N GLU A 34 1.78 10.96 14.71
CA GLU A 34 2.43 12.25 15.02
C GLU A 34 1.40 13.38 15.22
N ALA A 35 0.36 13.44 14.39
CA ALA A 35 -0.72 14.40 14.56
C ALA A 35 -1.48 14.20 15.88
N SER A 36 -1.61 12.96 16.35
CA SER A 36 -2.30 12.63 17.61
C SER A 36 -1.51 13.05 18.84
N LYS A 37 -0.17 13.09 18.73
CA LYS A 37 0.71 13.62 19.78
C LYS A 37 0.67 15.15 19.84
N ALA A 38 0.58 15.80 18.69
CA ALA A 38 0.71 17.26 18.58
C ALA A 38 -0.62 18.03 18.68
N TYR A 39 -1.74 17.43 18.27
CA TYR A 39 -3.02 18.13 18.12
C TYR A 39 -4.21 17.36 18.70
N PRO A 40 -5.19 18.04 19.32
CA PRO A 40 -6.43 17.39 19.75
C PRO A 40 -7.14 16.65 18.60
N PHE A 41 -7.70 15.48 18.87
CA PHE A 41 -8.39 14.64 17.88
C PHE A 41 -9.52 15.33 17.11
N LYS A 42 -10.14 16.36 17.68
CA LYS A 42 -11.21 17.15 17.04
C LYS A 42 -10.72 18.05 15.90
N GLU A 43 -9.41 18.26 15.78
CA GLU A 43 -8.84 19.12 14.75
C GLU A 43 -9.03 18.56 13.34
N LYS A 44 -9.16 19.47 12.36
CA LYS A 44 -9.41 19.11 10.95
C LYS A 44 -8.33 18.21 10.35
N VAL A 45 -7.10 18.26 10.90
CA VAL A 45 -5.96 17.46 10.43
C VAL A 45 -6.26 15.96 10.50
N HIS A 46 -6.82 15.47 11.60
CA HIS A 46 -7.17 14.06 11.80
C HIS A 46 -8.18 13.57 10.77
N ARG A 47 -9.22 14.37 10.53
CA ARG A 47 -10.23 14.07 9.50
C ARG A 47 -9.64 14.04 8.10
N ARG A 48 -8.70 14.94 7.79
CA ARG A 48 -8.04 14.98 6.48
C ARG A 48 -7.14 13.76 6.26
N ILE A 49 -6.37 13.36 7.28
CA ILE A 49 -5.56 12.14 7.22
C ILE A 49 -6.44 10.90 7.08
N GLY A 50 -7.53 10.81 7.85
CA GLY A 50 -8.50 9.72 7.73
C GLY A 50 -9.07 9.60 6.31
N ARG A 51 -9.54 10.71 5.72
CA ARG A 51 -10.02 10.71 4.33
C ARG A 51 -8.97 10.30 3.31
N ALA A 52 -7.71 10.65 3.55
CA ALA A 52 -6.62 10.22 2.67
C ALA A 52 -6.35 8.71 2.80
N LEU A 53 -6.45 8.15 4.01
CA LEU A 53 -6.37 6.70 4.22
C LEU A 53 -7.51 5.99 3.49
N ASP A 54 -8.76 6.44 3.69
CA ASP A 54 -9.94 5.86 3.05
C ASP A 54 -9.79 5.84 1.52
N ALA A 55 -9.36 6.96 0.91
CA ALA A 55 -9.17 7.06 -0.53
C ALA A 55 -8.06 6.11 -1.06
N ILE A 56 -7.01 5.87 -0.27
CA ILE A 56 -5.96 4.91 -0.65
C ILE A 56 -6.47 3.46 -0.57
N GLU A 57 -7.28 3.13 0.44
CA GLU A 57 -7.88 1.81 0.57
C GLU A 57 -8.90 1.53 -0.55
N GLU A 58 -9.71 2.52 -0.92
CA GLU A 58 -10.60 2.46 -2.09
C GLU A 58 -9.82 2.23 -3.38
N LEU A 59 -8.77 3.03 -3.64
CA LEU A 59 -7.90 2.86 -4.80
C LEU A 59 -7.28 1.45 -4.85
N ARG A 60 -6.81 0.93 -3.70
CA ARG A 60 -6.27 -0.42 -3.60
C ARG A 60 -7.32 -1.47 -4.01
N SER A 61 -8.54 -1.34 -3.47
CA SER A 61 -9.64 -2.28 -3.75
C SER A 61 -10.07 -2.24 -5.22
N GLU A 62 -10.11 -1.07 -5.83
CA GLU A 62 -10.40 -0.92 -7.27
C GLU A 62 -9.32 -1.59 -8.12
N LEU A 63 -8.05 -1.35 -7.83
CA LEU A 63 -6.94 -1.95 -8.59
C LEU A 63 -6.85 -3.46 -8.41
N ASP A 64 -7.19 -3.98 -7.23
CA ASP A 64 -7.31 -5.42 -6.97
C ASP A 64 -8.42 -6.06 -7.81
N SER A 65 -9.58 -5.39 -7.89
CA SER A 65 -10.69 -5.83 -8.74
C SER A 65 -10.29 -5.85 -10.22
N LEU A 66 -9.51 -4.85 -10.66
CA LEU A 66 -9.00 -4.76 -12.03
C LEU A 66 -7.96 -5.85 -12.33
N VAL A 67 -6.98 -6.08 -11.43
CA VAL A 67 -5.96 -7.11 -11.67
C VAL A 67 -6.59 -8.50 -11.78
N PHE A 68 -7.60 -8.78 -10.94
CA PHE A 68 -8.35 -10.03 -11.01
C PHE A 68 -9.12 -10.16 -12.31
N ALA A 69 -9.77 -9.09 -12.78
CA ALA A 69 -10.50 -9.10 -14.05
C ALA A 69 -9.57 -9.29 -15.27
N GLU A 70 -8.37 -8.71 -15.22
CA GLU A 70 -7.38 -8.75 -16.30
C GLU A 70 -6.57 -10.05 -16.34
N ASN A 71 -6.43 -10.75 -15.19
CA ASN A 71 -5.55 -11.91 -15.03
C ASN A 71 -6.27 -13.15 -14.46
N ARG A 72 -7.55 -13.33 -14.81
CA ARG A 72 -8.39 -14.44 -14.29
C ARG A 72 -7.76 -15.83 -14.43
N ASP A 73 -6.96 -16.05 -15.48
CA ASP A 73 -6.37 -17.35 -15.81
C ASP A 73 -5.15 -17.70 -14.93
N ARG A 74 -4.60 -16.76 -14.15
CA ARG A 74 -3.37 -16.95 -13.36
C ARG A 74 -3.61 -17.45 -11.93
N GLY A 75 -4.87 -17.70 -11.56
CA GLY A 75 -5.24 -18.19 -10.23
C GLY A 75 -5.41 -17.06 -9.20
N SER A 76 -6.36 -17.24 -8.28
CA SER A 76 -6.78 -16.20 -7.34
C SER A 76 -5.71 -15.79 -6.33
N THR A 77 -4.83 -16.73 -5.95
CA THR A 77 -3.80 -16.50 -4.91
C THR A 77 -2.70 -15.57 -5.39
N GLU A 78 -2.18 -15.76 -6.61
CA GLU A 78 -1.13 -14.91 -7.20
C GLU A 78 -1.62 -13.47 -7.38
N ASN A 79 -2.90 -13.29 -7.77
CA ASN A 79 -3.50 -11.96 -7.91
C ASN A 79 -3.70 -11.27 -6.55
N ALA A 80 -4.12 -12.00 -5.51
CA ALA A 80 -4.34 -11.42 -4.18
C ALA A 80 -3.05 -10.94 -3.50
N GLU A 81 -1.92 -11.62 -3.75
CA GLU A 81 -0.62 -11.24 -3.16
C GLU A 81 -0.12 -9.87 -3.66
N ILE A 82 -0.59 -9.41 -4.81
CA ILE A 82 -0.19 -8.14 -5.40
C ILE A 82 -0.60 -6.96 -4.52
N TYR A 83 -1.77 -7.00 -3.87
CA TYR A 83 -2.26 -5.90 -3.02
C TYR A 83 -2.35 -6.23 -1.54
N TYR A 84 -2.36 -7.52 -1.17
CA TYR A 84 -2.49 -7.99 0.22
C TYR A 84 -1.33 -8.86 0.69
N GLY A 85 -0.41 -9.23 -0.20
CA GLY A 85 0.71 -10.10 0.12
C GLY A 85 1.72 -9.45 1.07
N PRO A 86 2.47 -10.27 1.83
CA PRO A 86 3.54 -9.78 2.69
C PRO A 86 4.56 -9.01 1.84
N ARG A 87 4.83 -7.77 2.21
CA ARG A 87 5.95 -7.03 1.63
C ARG A 87 7.22 -7.48 2.32
N LYS A 88 8.25 -7.79 1.54
CA LYS A 88 9.60 -7.94 2.10
C LYS A 88 9.98 -6.57 2.63
N GLU A 89 10.00 -6.43 3.95
CA GLU A 89 10.68 -5.31 4.58
C GLU A 89 12.14 -5.41 4.13
N ASP A 90 12.60 -4.45 3.31
CA ASP A 90 14.01 -4.35 2.96
C ASP A 90 14.77 -4.28 4.29
N GLY A 91 15.54 -5.34 4.56
CA GLY A 91 16.12 -5.62 5.86
C GLY A 91 16.98 -4.45 6.36
N SER A 92 16.45 -3.68 7.28
CA SER A 92 17.23 -2.90 8.24
C SER A 92 17.44 -3.75 9.50
N ASP A 93 18.08 -4.91 9.33
CA ASP A 93 18.73 -5.67 10.41
C ASP A 93 20.25 -5.42 10.33
N GLU A 94 20.65 -4.16 10.52
CA GLU A 94 22.04 -3.88 10.87
C GLU A 94 22.21 -4.26 12.34
N LYS A 95 22.63 -5.52 12.57
CA LYS A 95 22.97 -6.06 13.89
C LYS A 95 24.01 -5.17 14.57
N THR A 96 23.58 -4.25 15.44
CA THR A 96 24.44 -3.67 16.47
C THR A 96 24.79 -4.76 17.48
N HIS A 97 25.87 -5.49 17.21
CA HIS A 97 26.58 -6.27 18.21
C HIS A 97 27.21 -5.28 19.22
N LEU A 98 26.48 -4.93 20.29
CA LEU A 98 27.10 -4.36 21.48
C LEU A 98 27.79 -5.50 22.23
N SER A 99 29.10 -5.61 22.05
CA SER A 99 29.97 -6.37 22.95
C SER A 99 30.04 -5.65 24.29
N SER A 100 29.53 -6.26 25.34
CA SER A 100 29.76 -5.82 26.72
C SER A 100 31.23 -6.08 27.10
N PRO A 101 31.97 -5.10 27.64
CA PRO A 101 33.29 -5.35 28.22
C PRO A 101 33.14 -6.07 29.58
N GLN A 102 34.03 -7.01 29.84
CA GLN A 102 34.28 -7.60 31.16
C GLN A 102 35.13 -6.67 32.03
#